data_AF-A0A6A5AKP8-F1
#
_entry.id   AF-A0A6A5AKP8-F1
#
_cell.length_a   1.000
_cell.length_b   1.000
_cell.length_c   1.000
_cell.angle_alpha   90.00
_cell.angle_beta   90.00
_cell.angle_gamma   90.00
#
_symmetry.space_group_name_H-M   'P 1'
#
loop_
_entity.id
_entity.type
_entity.pdbx_description
1 polymer ?
#
loop_
_entity_poly.entity_id
_entity_poly.type
_entity_poly.pdbx_seq_one_letter_code
_entity_poly.pdbx_strand_id
1 'polypeptide(L)'
;MKSRVRSVEVPAANGGEACASLVESALCPRVDCQLGLWGDWTQCNAKTGTQQRSRQTLVLPENGGSACDKTTQTKACAPVNCQVSAYSSWSECNISTNVRSRTRTVLTPPLYNGTLCPTRTRSVLVAPRYGGVACGPLKETQKCPAVNCLLGVWGAWSSCNGSTTATSVRTRSVLVPATYGGIACGATTETQPCPGIDCKLSAWSAWGACVKGNQTRVRTVEVAPTGNGAKCGSKTETKSCDPVDCVMNPPSPWAACNPRTGTKTRKITVKTFPLYGGKACPATTESAPCDPVNCVVSDWTAWSVCAFGKQYRTRCATRQPAYGGTACPKLQEVQGCCVLAGTVQLWSPFFKIN
;
A
#
# COMPACT_ATOMS: atom_id res chain seq x y z
N MET A 1 15.48 73.27 96.96
CA MET A 1 14.89 74.02 98.09
C MET A 1 15.94 75.02 98.54
N LYS A 2 15.61 76.31 98.58
CA LYS A 2 16.51 77.34 99.14
C LYS A 2 15.89 77.83 100.43
N SER A 3 16.67 77.81 101.51
CA SER A 3 16.29 78.39 102.79
C SER A 3 17.24 79.51 103.15
N ARG A 4 16.70 80.54 103.80
CA ARG A 4 17.52 81.56 104.46
C ARG A 4 17.16 81.59 105.94
N VAL A 5 18.19 81.75 106.75
CA VAL A 5 18.08 81.81 108.20
C VAL A 5 18.54 83.19 108.62
N ARG A 6 17.74 83.89 109.41
CA ARG A 6 18.13 85.15 110.07
C ARG A 6 18.31 84.90 111.56
N SER A 7 19.34 85.48 112.16
CA SER A 7 19.54 85.44 113.60
C SER A 7 18.93 86.67 114.26
N VAL A 8 18.47 86.52 115.50
CA VAL A 8 18.03 87.65 116.32
C VAL A 8 19.28 88.32 116.88
N GLU A 9 19.60 89.53 116.42
CA GLU A 9 20.75 90.29 116.92
C GLU A 9 20.49 90.87 118.33
N VAL A 10 19.24 91.18 118.65
CA VAL A 10 18.83 91.70 119.96
C VAL A 10 17.55 90.97 120.41
N PRO A 11 17.60 90.18 121.50
CA PRO A 11 16.42 89.51 122.04
C PRO A 11 15.40 90.53 122.56
N ALA A 12 14.11 90.20 122.49
CA ALA A 12 13.06 91.06 123.02
C ALA A 12 13.20 91.25 124.54
N ALA A 13 13.15 92.50 125.01
CA ALA A 13 13.19 92.89 126.42
C ALA A 13 12.15 94.00 126.69
N ASN A 14 11.74 94.16 127.96
CA ASN A 14 10.74 95.16 128.41
C ASN A 14 9.38 95.08 127.68
N GLY A 15 8.90 93.85 127.40
CA GLY A 15 7.54 93.61 126.89
C GLY A 15 7.38 93.57 125.36
N GLY A 16 8.47 93.60 124.58
CA GLY A 16 8.41 93.44 123.13
C GLY A 16 8.10 92.01 122.66
N GLU A 17 7.48 91.87 121.49
CA GLU A 17 7.08 90.59 120.89
C GLU A 17 8.29 89.84 120.28
N ALA A 18 8.33 88.51 120.43
CA ALA A 18 9.41 87.69 119.90
C ALA A 18 9.39 87.64 118.37
N CYS A 19 10.57 87.58 117.74
CA CYS A 19 10.66 87.49 116.28
C CYS A 19 10.00 86.20 115.75
N ALA A 20 9.20 86.33 114.69
CA ALA A 20 8.63 85.19 113.95
C ALA A 20 9.70 84.28 113.33
N SER A 21 9.29 83.09 112.85
CA SER A 21 10.16 82.02 112.32
C SER A 21 11.39 82.56 111.61
N LEU A 22 12.54 82.22 112.18
CA LEU A 22 13.86 82.66 111.72
C LEU A 22 14.31 81.92 110.45
N VAL A 23 13.59 80.87 110.06
CA VAL A 23 13.84 80.08 108.85
C VAL A 23 12.66 80.27 107.90
N GLU A 24 12.97 80.75 106.71
CA GLU A 24 12.06 80.82 105.58
C GLU A 24 12.61 79.87 104.51
N SER A 25 11.78 78.94 104.04
CA SER A 25 12.18 77.99 102.98
C SER A 25 11.19 78.06 101.83
N ALA A 26 11.73 78.13 100.61
CA ALA A 26 10.96 78.11 99.38
C ALA A 26 11.45 76.95 98.49
N LEU A 27 10.50 76.28 97.85
CA LEU A 27 10.81 75.31 96.80
C LEU A 27 11.39 76.06 95.60
N CYS A 28 12.48 75.54 95.03
CA CYS A 28 13.03 76.11 93.81
C CYS A 28 12.01 75.91 92.68
N PRO A 29 11.86 76.87 91.75
CA PRO A 29 10.97 76.68 90.61
C PRO A 29 11.39 75.45 89.80
N ARG A 30 10.39 74.67 89.38
CA ARG A 30 10.56 73.52 88.49
C ARG A 30 11.02 74.01 87.13
N VAL A 31 12.07 73.40 86.59
CA VAL A 31 12.58 73.71 85.26
C VAL A 31 12.35 72.49 84.38
N ASP A 32 11.48 72.63 83.39
CA ASP A 32 11.21 71.58 82.41
C ASP A 32 12.30 71.52 81.34
N CYS A 33 12.56 70.31 80.84
CA CYS A 33 13.49 70.16 79.75
C CYS A 33 13.03 70.91 78.50
N GLN A 34 13.94 71.67 77.89
CA GLN A 34 13.71 72.33 76.60
C GLN A 34 14.67 71.77 75.56
N LEU A 35 14.11 71.27 74.46
CA LEU A 35 14.85 70.72 73.34
C LEU A 35 14.93 71.74 72.21
N GLY A 36 16.07 71.80 71.53
CA GLY A 36 16.26 72.64 70.36
C GLY A 36 15.56 72.11 69.12
N LEU A 37 15.69 72.86 68.03
CA LEU A 37 15.23 72.39 66.72
C LEU A 37 16.02 71.16 66.28
N TRP A 38 15.36 70.33 65.47
CA TRP A 38 16.02 69.22 64.81
C TRP A 38 17.04 69.74 63.81
N GLY A 39 18.24 69.16 63.82
CA GLY A 39 19.19 69.31 62.73
C GLY A 39 18.71 68.61 61.46
N ASP A 40 19.47 68.81 60.38
CA ASP A 40 19.22 68.15 59.12
C ASP A 40 19.38 66.63 59.22
N TRP A 41 18.70 65.93 58.33
CA TRP A 41 18.88 64.50 58.19
C TRP A 41 20.25 64.18 57.60
N THR A 42 20.92 63.17 58.16
CA THR A 42 22.12 62.61 57.55
C THR A 42 21.83 62.05 56.16
N GLN A 43 22.86 61.92 55.34
CA GLN A 43 22.77 61.10 54.13
C GLN A 43 22.32 59.67 54.48
N CYS A 44 21.68 59.01 53.52
CA CYS A 44 21.16 57.67 53.74
C CYS A 44 22.31 56.65 53.91
N ASN A 45 22.27 55.90 55.00
CA ASN A 45 23.25 54.85 55.22
C ASN A 45 23.03 53.68 54.26
N ALA A 46 24.03 53.39 53.42
CA ALA A 46 23.97 52.35 52.40
C ALA A 46 23.74 50.93 52.94
N LYS A 47 24.13 50.65 54.20
CA LYS A 47 23.99 49.31 54.82
C LYS A 47 22.64 49.13 55.53
N THR A 48 22.16 50.17 56.20
CA THR A 48 20.94 50.08 57.03
C THR A 48 19.69 50.66 56.35
N GLY A 49 19.85 51.43 55.27
CA GLY A 49 18.74 52.06 54.55
C GLY A 49 17.98 53.11 55.35
N THR A 50 18.66 53.73 56.33
CA THR A 50 18.09 54.71 57.24
C THR A 50 18.92 55.99 57.26
N GLN A 51 18.24 57.09 57.57
CA GLN A 51 18.83 58.39 57.88
C GLN A 51 18.48 58.77 59.32
N GLN A 52 19.36 59.55 59.95
CA GLN A 52 19.19 59.98 61.33
C GLN A 52 19.29 61.50 61.42
N ARG A 53 18.65 62.09 62.43
CA ARG A 53 18.86 63.48 62.82
C ARG A 53 18.84 63.60 64.34
N SER A 54 19.52 64.62 64.85
CA SER A 54 19.59 64.89 66.28
C SER A 54 19.18 66.32 66.62
N ARG A 55 18.77 66.52 67.87
CA ARG A 55 18.54 67.85 68.45
C ARG A 55 19.25 67.95 69.79
N GLN A 56 19.72 69.14 70.10
CA GLN A 56 20.41 69.42 71.36
C GLN A 56 19.40 69.61 72.49
N THR A 57 19.79 69.23 73.70
CA THR A 57 19.07 69.63 74.92
C THR A 57 19.56 71.01 75.33
N LEU A 58 18.68 72.02 75.24
CA LEU A 58 19.02 73.40 75.56
C LEU A 58 18.94 73.66 77.06
N VAL A 59 17.98 73.02 77.73
CA VAL A 59 17.79 73.13 79.18
C VAL A 59 17.55 71.73 79.75
N LEU A 60 18.35 71.34 80.74
CA LEU A 60 18.17 70.08 81.46
C LEU A 60 17.08 70.22 82.53
N PRO A 61 16.30 69.16 82.80
CA PRO A 61 15.24 69.24 83.79
C PRO A 61 15.82 69.30 85.21
N GLU A 62 15.36 70.26 86.01
CA GLU A 62 15.75 70.44 87.41
C GLU A 62 14.52 70.55 88.32
N ASN A 63 14.72 70.25 89.62
CA ASN A 63 13.70 70.43 90.67
C ASN A 63 12.35 69.74 90.35
N GLY A 64 12.38 68.52 89.82
CA GLY A 64 11.17 67.74 89.48
C GLY A 64 10.60 68.03 88.09
N GLY A 65 11.36 68.69 87.21
CA GLY A 65 11.03 68.94 85.80
C GLY A 65 10.77 67.68 84.97
N SER A 66 9.99 67.82 83.90
CA SER A 66 9.71 66.73 82.95
C SER A 66 10.98 66.34 82.20
N ALA A 67 11.25 65.04 82.10
CA ALA A 67 12.35 64.51 81.31
C ALA A 67 12.23 64.87 79.84
N CYS A 68 13.37 65.05 79.17
CA CYS A 68 13.40 65.31 77.73
C CYS A 68 12.89 64.13 76.92
N ASP A 69 12.13 64.41 75.87
CA ASP A 69 11.90 63.45 74.79
C ASP A 69 13.21 63.05 74.09
N LYS A 70 13.13 62.01 73.25
CA LYS A 70 14.29 61.52 72.47
C LYS A 70 14.99 62.65 71.71
N THR A 71 16.31 62.64 71.78
CA THR A 71 17.21 63.58 71.09
C THR A 71 17.67 63.08 69.72
N THR A 72 17.34 61.83 69.35
CA THR A 72 17.65 61.23 68.05
C THR A 72 16.38 60.69 67.41
N GLN A 73 16.23 60.91 66.11
CA GLN A 73 15.17 60.35 65.30
C GLN A 73 15.76 59.58 64.11
N THR A 74 15.18 58.42 63.79
CA THR A 74 15.57 57.59 62.64
C THR A 74 14.39 57.49 61.69
N LYS A 75 14.66 57.60 60.38
CA LYS A 75 13.66 57.44 59.31
C LYS A 75 14.21 56.52 58.22
N ALA A 76 13.35 55.69 57.63
CA ALA A 76 13.70 54.91 56.46
C ALA A 76 13.95 55.81 55.25
N CYS A 77 14.92 55.46 54.43
CA CYS A 77 15.14 56.15 53.16
C CYS A 77 14.08 55.76 52.14
N ALA A 78 13.87 56.61 51.14
CA ALA A 78 12.97 56.29 50.05
C ALA A 78 13.53 55.09 49.25
N PRO A 79 12.70 54.08 48.91
CA PRO A 79 13.16 52.93 48.14
C PRO A 79 13.56 53.36 46.72
N VAL A 80 14.72 52.90 46.26
CA VAL A 80 15.16 53.06 44.87
C VAL A 80 14.92 51.74 44.16
N ASN A 81 13.91 51.71 43.30
CA ASN A 81 13.54 50.52 42.52
C ASN A 81 14.55 50.26 41.40
N CYS A 82 14.81 48.98 41.11
CA CYS A 82 15.64 48.62 39.98
C CYS A 82 15.05 49.12 38.66
N GLN A 83 15.86 49.78 37.84
CA GLN A 83 15.52 50.17 36.47
C GLN A 83 16.38 49.38 35.49
N VAL A 84 15.76 48.89 34.40
CA VAL A 84 16.42 48.10 33.36
C VAL A 84 16.29 48.78 32.01
N SER A 85 17.25 48.53 31.12
CA SER A 85 17.19 49.02 29.74
C SER A 85 16.14 48.29 28.90
N ALA A 86 15.85 48.85 27.72
CA ALA A 86 15.14 48.11 26.67
C ALA A 86 15.96 46.88 26.27
N TYR A 87 15.28 45.83 25.78
CA TYR A 87 15.97 44.67 25.24
C TYR A 87 16.81 45.05 24.02
N SER A 88 17.94 44.36 23.87
CA SER A 88 18.72 44.35 22.65
C SER A 88 17.89 43.83 21.47
N SER A 89 18.39 44.04 20.26
CA SER A 89 17.98 43.24 19.10
C SER A 89 18.16 41.75 19.39
N TRP A 90 17.35 40.92 18.72
CA TRP A 90 17.52 39.48 18.76
C TRP A 90 18.87 39.06 18.20
N SER A 91 19.51 38.07 18.82
CA SER A 91 20.64 37.38 18.24
C SER A 91 20.25 36.67 16.94
N GLU A 92 21.26 36.28 16.17
CA GLU A 92 21.09 35.26 15.15
C GLU A 92 20.55 33.95 15.74
N CYS A 93 19.92 33.17 14.88
CA CYS A 93 19.30 31.92 15.26
C CYS A 93 20.32 30.81 15.42
N ASN A 94 20.38 30.23 16.61
CA ASN A 94 21.28 29.12 16.88
C ASN A 94 20.74 27.84 16.23
N ILE A 95 21.52 27.26 15.32
CA ILE A 95 21.11 26.11 14.51
C ILE A 95 20.96 24.82 15.34
N SER A 96 21.71 24.64 16.43
CA SER A 96 21.64 23.44 17.25
C SER A 96 20.49 23.47 18.25
N THR A 97 20.14 24.66 18.77
CA THR A 97 19.09 24.80 19.79
C THR A 97 17.75 25.30 19.24
N ASN A 98 17.72 25.74 17.97
CA ASN A 98 16.54 26.33 17.31
C ASN A 98 15.94 27.51 18.08
N VAL A 99 16.81 28.30 18.73
CA VAL A 99 16.42 29.41 19.59
C VAL A 99 17.33 30.61 19.32
N ARG A 100 16.72 31.80 19.34
CA ARG A 100 17.42 33.08 19.41
C ARG A 100 17.16 33.74 20.75
N SER A 101 18.07 34.62 21.18
CA SER A 101 17.95 35.30 22.47
C SER A 101 18.26 36.79 22.37
N ARG A 102 17.67 37.57 23.27
CA ARG A 102 18.00 38.98 23.49
C ARG A 102 18.16 39.25 24.97
N THR A 103 18.95 40.26 25.31
CA THR A 103 19.29 40.60 26.70
C THR A 103 18.98 42.06 26.99
N ARG A 104 18.86 42.40 28.26
CA ARG A 104 18.78 43.78 28.76
C ARG A 104 19.65 43.92 30.00
N THR A 105 20.08 45.13 30.29
CA THR A 105 21.00 45.46 31.38
C THR A 105 20.29 46.21 32.50
N VAL A 106 20.85 46.14 33.70
CA VAL A 106 20.40 46.93 34.85
C VAL A 106 21.02 48.33 34.73
N LEU A 107 20.18 49.37 34.66
CA LEU A 107 20.59 50.77 34.62
C LEU A 107 20.73 51.35 36.03
N THR A 108 19.85 50.94 36.96
CA THR A 108 19.89 51.39 38.35
C THR A 108 19.71 50.20 39.28
N PRO A 109 20.68 49.89 40.16
CA PRO A 109 20.53 48.81 41.12
C PRO A 109 19.53 49.19 42.23
N PRO A 110 18.84 48.20 42.84
CA PRO A 110 17.90 48.45 43.91
C PRO A 110 18.62 48.91 45.19
N LEU A 111 18.18 50.01 45.79
CA LEU A 111 18.67 50.50 47.09
C LEU A 111 17.49 50.67 48.06
N TYR A 112 17.77 50.57 49.36
CA TYR A 112 16.84 50.93 50.45
C TYR A 112 15.48 50.20 50.38
N ASN A 113 15.50 48.86 50.34
CA ASN A 113 14.31 48.02 50.16
C ASN A 113 13.51 48.28 48.86
N GLY A 114 14.15 48.87 47.84
CA GLY A 114 13.59 48.95 46.50
C GLY A 114 13.42 47.59 45.83
N THR A 115 12.51 47.52 44.86
CA THR A 115 12.21 46.30 44.11
C THR A 115 13.43 45.79 43.35
N LEU A 116 13.75 44.50 43.54
CA LEU A 116 14.91 43.86 42.91
C LEU A 116 14.74 43.74 41.39
N CYS A 117 15.86 43.72 40.67
CA CYS A 117 15.84 43.47 39.23
C CYS A 117 15.30 42.07 38.93
N PRO A 118 14.54 41.89 37.84
CA PRO A 118 14.07 40.56 37.45
C PRO A 118 15.28 39.65 37.25
N THR A 119 15.35 38.44 37.81
CA THR A 119 16.39 37.47 37.43
C THR A 119 15.79 36.08 37.49
N ARG A 120 15.88 35.31 36.40
CA ARG A 120 15.90 33.85 36.49
C ARG A 120 16.79 33.26 35.42
N THR A 121 17.81 32.56 35.88
CA THR A 121 18.13 31.22 35.42
C THR A 121 18.22 30.32 36.65
N ARG A 122 17.16 29.53 36.94
CA ARG A 122 17.23 28.18 37.57
C ARG A 122 15.85 27.55 37.74
N SER A 123 15.82 26.21 37.66
CA SER A 123 14.72 25.32 38.05
C SER A 123 14.37 25.47 39.54
N VAL A 124 13.10 25.29 39.86
CA VAL A 124 12.52 25.49 41.20
C VAL A 124 12.48 24.14 41.93
N LEU A 125 13.17 24.03 43.08
CA LEU A 125 13.02 22.89 44.00
C LEU A 125 11.99 23.16 45.11
N VAL A 126 11.63 24.43 45.39
CA VAL A 126 10.61 24.82 46.39
C VAL A 126 9.83 26.06 45.93
N ALA A 127 8.50 26.01 46.09
CA ALA A 127 7.56 27.05 45.64
C ALA A 127 7.61 28.35 46.48
N PRO A 128 7.24 29.51 45.89
CA PRO A 128 7.17 30.79 46.60
C PRO A 128 6.00 30.85 47.59
N ARG A 129 6.24 31.38 48.80
CA ARG A 129 5.20 31.76 49.79
C ARG A 129 4.93 33.27 49.71
N TYR A 130 3.70 33.69 50.04
CA TYR A 130 3.22 35.08 50.23
C TYR A 130 2.94 35.95 48.97
N GLY A 131 2.28 35.40 47.93
CA GLY A 131 1.43 36.21 47.03
C GLY A 131 2.06 37.26 46.11
N GLY A 132 3.35 37.20 45.81
CA GLY A 132 4.00 38.14 44.88
C GLY A 132 3.64 37.89 43.39
N VAL A 133 3.28 38.95 42.66
CA VAL A 133 3.13 38.92 41.19
C VAL A 133 4.51 38.80 40.54
N ALA A 134 4.67 37.79 39.68
CA ALA A 134 5.94 37.49 39.00
C ALA A 134 6.31 38.57 37.97
N CYS A 135 7.58 38.99 37.95
CA CYS A 135 8.14 39.96 37.01
C CYS A 135 8.68 39.28 35.73
N GLY A 136 8.68 40.00 34.59
CA GLY A 136 9.18 39.51 33.28
C GLY A 136 10.72 39.37 33.17
N PRO A 137 11.25 38.49 32.30
CA PRO A 137 12.65 37.98 32.33
C PRO A 137 13.76 39.01 31.96
N LEU A 138 15.07 38.73 32.18
CA LEU A 138 16.20 39.56 31.67
C LEU A 138 16.84 39.00 30.39
N LYS A 139 16.67 37.71 30.15
CA LYS A 139 17.00 37.05 28.89
C LYS A 139 15.70 36.48 28.37
N GLU A 140 15.34 36.89 27.18
CA GLU A 140 14.18 36.34 26.49
C GLU A 140 14.69 35.39 25.40
N THR A 141 14.04 34.23 25.30
CA THR A 141 14.33 33.22 24.28
C THR A 141 13.09 32.98 23.45
N GLN A 142 13.27 32.91 22.14
CA GLN A 142 12.18 32.62 21.21
C GLN A 142 12.64 31.52 20.26
N LYS A 143 11.72 30.60 19.91
CA LYS A 143 11.96 29.68 18.79
C LYS A 143 12.22 30.48 17.52
N CYS A 144 13.16 30.00 16.73
CA CYS A 144 13.44 30.63 15.45
C CYS A 144 12.26 30.48 14.50
N PRO A 145 11.99 31.49 13.66
CA PRO A 145 11.04 31.34 12.56
C PRO A 145 11.49 30.18 11.67
N ALA A 146 10.57 29.27 11.38
CA ALA A 146 10.84 28.15 10.49
C ALA A 146 11.16 28.68 9.08
N VAL A 147 12.25 28.20 8.49
CA VAL A 147 12.60 28.49 7.10
C VAL A 147 12.30 27.24 6.29
N ASN A 148 11.28 27.34 5.44
CA ASN A 148 10.90 26.25 4.55
C ASN A 148 11.90 26.12 3.41
N CYS A 149 12.09 24.90 2.93
CA CYS A 149 12.93 24.70 1.76
C CYS A 149 12.34 25.38 0.52
N LEU A 150 13.21 26.04 -0.25
CA LEU A 150 12.88 26.60 -1.55
C LEU A 150 13.73 25.89 -2.62
N LEU A 151 13.04 25.25 -3.56
CA LEU A 151 13.66 24.54 -4.69
C LEU A 151 13.73 25.45 -5.91
N GLY A 152 14.82 25.35 -6.66
CA GLY A 152 15.00 26.05 -7.93
C GLY A 152 14.14 25.46 -9.05
N VAL A 153 14.22 26.11 -10.21
CA VAL A 153 13.59 25.59 -11.43
C VAL A 153 14.26 24.28 -11.86
N TRP A 154 13.48 23.41 -12.50
CA TRP A 154 14.02 22.19 -13.10
C TRP A 154 14.96 22.53 -14.25
N GLY A 155 16.09 21.82 -14.30
CA GLY A 155 16.96 21.80 -15.47
C GLY A 155 16.32 21.09 -16.65
N ALA A 156 16.99 21.16 -17.80
CA ALA A 156 16.61 20.42 -18.99
C ALA A 156 16.71 18.90 -18.75
N TRP A 157 15.86 18.16 -19.46
CA TRP A 157 15.92 16.69 -19.50
C TRP A 157 17.22 16.22 -20.17
N SER A 158 17.86 15.20 -19.61
CA SER A 158 19.03 14.57 -20.21
C SER A 158 18.68 13.90 -21.54
N SER A 159 19.64 13.80 -22.46
CA SER A 159 19.46 13.06 -23.71
C SER A 159 19.23 11.57 -23.46
N CYS A 160 18.42 10.97 -24.32
CA CYS A 160 18.15 9.54 -24.30
C CYS A 160 19.23 8.77 -25.08
N ASN A 161 19.94 7.85 -24.43
CA ASN A 161 21.03 7.07 -25.05
C ASN A 161 20.56 5.84 -25.86
N GLY A 162 19.39 5.92 -26.51
CA GLY A 162 18.93 4.90 -27.48
C GLY A 162 18.66 3.47 -26.94
N SER A 163 18.86 3.21 -25.65
CA SER A 163 18.59 1.90 -25.03
C SER A 163 17.09 1.65 -24.84
N THR A 164 16.68 0.37 -24.87
CA THR A 164 15.32 -0.12 -24.62
C THR A 164 14.81 0.18 -23.21
N THR A 165 15.70 0.58 -22.30
CA THR A 165 15.40 0.99 -20.92
C THR A 165 15.84 2.42 -20.64
N ALA A 166 16.11 3.23 -21.67
CA ALA A 166 16.58 4.59 -21.48
C ALA A 166 15.50 5.42 -20.77
N THR A 167 15.85 5.91 -19.58
CA THR A 167 15.13 6.97 -18.89
C THR A 167 15.87 8.29 -19.09
N SER A 168 15.11 9.37 -19.21
CA SER A 168 15.64 10.73 -19.16
C SER A 168 15.53 11.24 -17.73
N VAL A 169 16.55 11.95 -17.27
CA VAL A 169 16.64 12.48 -15.91
C VAL A 169 16.79 13.99 -16.00
N ARG A 170 16.09 14.72 -15.13
CA ARG A 170 16.35 16.13 -14.87
C ARG A 170 16.56 16.37 -13.38
N THR A 171 17.32 17.40 -13.05
CA THR A 171 17.62 17.77 -11.66
C THR A 171 17.27 19.23 -11.40
N ARG A 172 17.04 19.58 -10.15
CA ARG A 172 16.89 20.96 -9.66
C ARG A 172 17.71 21.18 -8.40
N SER A 173 18.19 22.40 -8.20
CA SER A 173 18.96 22.76 -7.01
C SER A 173 18.04 23.09 -5.82
N VAL A 174 18.59 22.92 -4.61
CA VAL A 174 18.03 23.51 -3.40
C VAL A 174 18.57 24.93 -3.30
N LEU A 175 17.71 25.94 -3.44
CA LEU A 175 18.10 27.35 -3.33
C LEU A 175 18.16 27.78 -1.86
N VAL A 176 17.20 27.32 -1.05
CA VAL A 176 17.18 27.56 0.39
C VAL A 176 16.91 26.23 1.09
N PRO A 177 17.83 25.70 1.91
CA PRO A 177 17.60 24.50 2.69
C PRO A 177 16.62 24.76 3.83
N ALA A 178 15.85 23.74 4.23
CA ALA A 178 14.97 23.84 5.38
C ALA A 178 15.79 23.95 6.68
N THR A 179 15.51 24.96 7.50
CA THR A 179 16.12 25.14 8.82
C THR A 179 15.07 25.47 9.87
N TYR A 180 15.44 25.36 11.14
CA TYR A 180 14.61 25.78 12.28
C TYR A 180 13.23 25.09 12.37
N GLY A 181 13.12 23.86 11.84
CA GLY A 181 11.86 23.09 11.81
C GLY A 181 10.94 23.42 10.63
N GLY A 182 11.47 24.05 9.57
CA GLY A 182 10.74 24.24 8.32
C GLY A 182 10.52 22.95 7.52
N ILE A 183 9.64 23.05 6.53
CA ILE A 183 9.26 21.92 5.66
C ILE A 183 10.46 21.53 4.79
N ALA A 184 10.81 20.24 4.81
CA ALA A 184 11.90 19.68 4.02
C ALA A 184 11.65 19.80 2.51
N CYS A 185 12.73 19.81 1.74
CA CYS A 185 12.64 19.82 0.28
C CYS A 185 11.97 18.55 -0.25
N GLY A 186 11.14 18.70 -1.29
CA GLY A 186 10.73 17.56 -2.11
C GLY A 186 11.88 17.02 -2.97
N ALA A 187 11.58 16.12 -3.90
CA ALA A 187 12.58 15.49 -4.76
C ALA A 187 13.38 16.52 -5.59
N THR A 188 14.69 16.32 -5.67
CA THR A 188 15.64 17.12 -6.47
C THR A 188 15.99 16.47 -7.81
N THR A 189 15.55 15.23 -8.01
CA THR A 189 15.75 14.45 -9.24
C THR A 189 14.41 13.90 -9.69
N GLU A 190 14.14 13.99 -10.98
CA GLU A 190 12.95 13.42 -11.61
C GLU A 190 13.37 12.58 -12.81
N THR A 191 12.71 11.45 -12.98
CA THR A 191 13.03 10.46 -14.00
C THR A 191 11.77 10.15 -14.79
N GLN A 192 11.87 10.16 -16.12
CA GLN A 192 10.78 9.76 -17.01
C GLN A 192 11.27 8.78 -18.09
N PRO A 193 10.37 7.95 -18.65
CA PRO A 193 10.71 7.11 -19.79
C PRO A 193 11.08 7.97 -20.99
N CYS A 194 12.07 7.53 -21.77
CA CYS A 194 12.36 8.16 -23.05
C CYS A 194 11.20 7.97 -24.04
N PRO A 195 10.93 8.95 -24.93
CA PRO A 195 10.02 8.79 -26.04
C PRO A 195 10.43 7.58 -26.87
N GLY A 196 9.48 6.65 -27.04
CA GLY A 196 9.73 5.37 -27.65
C GLY A 196 9.41 5.37 -29.14
N ILE A 197 10.17 4.57 -29.87
CA ILE A 197 9.82 4.18 -31.22
C ILE A 197 9.21 2.78 -31.13
N ASP A 198 8.01 2.62 -31.68
CA ASP A 198 7.32 1.33 -31.71
C ASP A 198 8.05 0.35 -32.62
N CYS A 199 8.01 -0.93 -32.24
CA CYS A 199 8.56 -1.98 -33.09
C CYS A 199 7.81 -2.07 -34.42
N LYS A 200 8.55 -2.04 -35.53
CA LYS A 200 8.02 -2.34 -36.87
C LYS A 200 8.52 -3.70 -37.31
N LEU A 201 7.59 -4.58 -37.63
CA LEU A 201 7.85 -5.93 -38.16
C LEU A 201 7.68 -5.91 -39.67
N SER A 202 8.51 -6.68 -40.38
CA SER A 202 8.38 -6.87 -41.82
C SER A 202 7.08 -7.60 -42.18
N ALA A 203 6.76 -7.60 -43.48
CA ALA A 203 5.72 -8.46 -44.02
C ALA A 203 6.02 -9.94 -43.71
N TRP A 204 4.97 -10.72 -43.52
CA TRP A 204 5.12 -12.16 -43.33
C TRP A 204 5.71 -12.84 -44.56
N SER A 205 6.56 -13.84 -44.33
CA SER A 205 6.95 -14.77 -45.38
C SER A 205 5.74 -15.51 -45.96
N ALA A 206 5.90 -16.11 -47.14
CA ALA A 206 4.99 -17.14 -47.60
C ALA A 206 4.89 -18.28 -46.56
N TRP A 207 3.75 -18.97 -46.55
CA TRP A 207 3.57 -20.16 -45.72
C TRP A 207 4.55 -21.26 -46.15
N GLY A 208 5.25 -21.84 -45.18
CA GLY A 208 6.09 -23.01 -45.41
C GLY A 208 5.27 -24.25 -45.79
N ALA A 209 5.98 -25.29 -46.22
CA ALA A 209 5.38 -26.60 -46.49
C ALA A 209 4.70 -27.18 -45.23
N CYS A 210 3.73 -28.06 -45.44
CA CYS A 210 3.07 -28.74 -44.34
C CYS A 210 4.03 -29.76 -43.71
N VAL A 211 4.44 -29.52 -42.46
CA VAL A 211 5.31 -30.40 -41.69
C VAL A 211 4.57 -30.86 -40.45
N LYS A 212 4.35 -32.18 -40.31
CA LYS A 212 3.64 -32.79 -39.18
C LYS A 212 2.26 -32.15 -38.90
N GLY A 213 1.54 -31.76 -39.95
CA GLY A 213 0.19 -31.20 -39.85
C GLY A 213 0.10 -29.69 -39.63
N ASN A 214 1.24 -28.98 -39.57
CA ASN A 214 1.26 -27.54 -39.43
C ASN A 214 2.08 -26.86 -40.54
N GLN A 215 1.64 -25.67 -40.95
CA GLN A 215 2.43 -24.72 -41.73
C GLN A 215 2.90 -23.59 -40.83
N THR A 216 4.11 -23.13 -41.04
CA THR A 216 4.70 -22.01 -40.29
C THR A 216 5.15 -20.93 -41.26
N ARG A 217 4.97 -19.67 -40.88
CA ARG A 217 5.57 -18.51 -41.55
C ARG A 217 6.26 -17.62 -40.52
N VAL A 218 7.22 -16.83 -40.98
CA VAL A 218 8.07 -16.00 -40.13
C VAL A 218 8.14 -14.57 -40.65
N ARG A 219 8.44 -13.63 -39.76
CA ARG A 219 8.77 -12.23 -40.09
C ARG A 219 9.90 -11.75 -39.18
N THR A 220 10.55 -10.68 -39.59
CA THR A 220 11.72 -10.10 -38.90
C THR A 220 11.39 -8.72 -38.32
N VAL A 221 12.26 -8.24 -37.43
CA VAL A 221 12.18 -6.89 -36.88
C VAL A 221 12.92 -5.96 -37.83
N GLU A 222 12.22 -4.98 -38.39
CA GLU A 222 12.82 -3.92 -39.24
C GLU A 222 13.25 -2.74 -38.38
N VAL A 223 12.42 -2.37 -37.40
CA VAL A 223 12.72 -1.31 -36.43
C VAL A 223 12.58 -1.89 -35.05
N ALA A 224 13.69 -1.94 -34.31
CA ALA A 224 13.70 -2.37 -32.92
C ALA A 224 12.99 -1.31 -32.05
N PRO A 225 12.16 -1.73 -31.07
CA PRO A 225 11.51 -0.79 -30.19
C PRO A 225 12.55 -0.12 -29.28
N THR A 226 12.38 1.16 -29.01
CA THR A 226 13.23 1.93 -28.07
C THR A 226 12.37 2.61 -27.02
N GLY A 227 12.96 3.01 -25.89
CA GLY A 227 12.24 3.75 -24.84
C GLY A 227 10.95 3.05 -24.39
N ASN A 228 9.84 3.78 -24.40
CA ASN A 228 8.50 3.25 -24.07
C ASN A 228 7.71 2.71 -25.28
N GLY A 229 8.36 2.43 -26.41
CA GLY A 229 7.69 1.96 -27.62
C GLY A 229 7.10 0.56 -27.47
N ALA A 230 6.04 0.28 -28.23
CA ALA A 230 5.36 -1.01 -28.22
C ALA A 230 6.32 -2.14 -28.61
N LYS A 231 6.35 -3.19 -27.79
CA LYS A 231 7.16 -4.40 -28.05
C LYS A 231 6.69 -5.09 -29.32
N CYS A 232 7.62 -5.72 -30.03
CA CYS A 232 7.29 -6.53 -31.19
C CYS A 232 6.33 -7.66 -30.81
N GLY A 233 5.28 -7.85 -31.62
CA GLY A 233 4.45 -9.06 -31.55
C GLY A 233 5.18 -10.32 -32.01
N SER A 234 4.46 -11.44 -32.12
CA SER A 234 5.02 -12.72 -32.54
C SER A 234 5.69 -12.63 -33.92
N LYS A 235 6.90 -13.19 -33.99
CA LYS A 235 7.71 -13.29 -35.23
C LYS A 235 7.47 -14.59 -36.00
N THR A 236 6.68 -15.48 -35.42
CA THR A 236 6.34 -16.79 -35.97
C THR A 236 4.84 -16.99 -35.84
N GLU A 237 4.23 -17.49 -36.90
CA GLU A 237 2.81 -17.85 -36.92
C GLU A 237 2.68 -19.26 -37.47
N THR A 238 1.81 -20.04 -36.85
CA THR A 238 1.58 -21.44 -37.19
C THR A 238 0.10 -21.64 -37.41
N LYS A 239 -0.26 -22.32 -38.49
CA LYS A 239 -1.63 -22.77 -38.75
C LYS A 239 -1.63 -24.26 -39.07
N SER A 240 -2.75 -24.91 -38.78
CA SER A 240 -2.98 -26.30 -39.19
C SER A 240 -3.08 -26.39 -40.71
N CYS A 241 -2.59 -27.49 -41.27
CA CYS A 241 -2.78 -27.81 -42.67
C CYS A 241 -4.22 -28.28 -42.93
N ASP A 242 -4.65 -28.16 -44.18
CA ASP A 242 -5.94 -28.69 -44.58
C ASP A 242 -5.94 -30.23 -44.49
N PRO A 243 -6.99 -30.83 -43.91
CA PRO A 243 -7.08 -32.28 -43.79
C PRO A 243 -7.15 -32.92 -45.18
N VAL A 244 -6.35 -33.96 -45.40
CA VAL A 244 -6.41 -34.78 -46.61
C VAL A 244 -7.14 -36.06 -46.26
N ASP A 245 -8.34 -36.22 -46.80
CA ASP A 245 -9.17 -37.40 -46.59
C ASP A 245 -8.63 -38.62 -47.34
N CYS A 246 -8.93 -39.81 -46.82
CA CYS A 246 -8.58 -41.04 -47.51
C CYS A 246 -9.36 -41.20 -48.82
N VAL A 247 -8.66 -41.50 -49.91
CA VAL A 247 -9.25 -41.84 -51.20
C VAL A 247 -8.94 -43.30 -51.52
N MET A 248 -9.97 -44.10 -51.78
CA MET A 248 -9.85 -45.51 -52.13
C MET A 248 -9.75 -45.68 -53.66
N ASN A 249 -9.00 -46.68 -54.12
CA ASN A 249 -9.06 -47.13 -55.51
C ASN A 249 -10.37 -47.91 -55.78
N PRO A 250 -10.74 -48.12 -57.05
CA PRO A 250 -11.82 -49.05 -57.39
C PRO A 250 -11.57 -50.45 -56.80
N PRO A 251 -12.64 -51.16 -56.35
CA PRO A 251 -12.51 -52.50 -55.78
C PRO A 251 -11.97 -53.49 -56.81
N SER A 252 -11.13 -54.41 -56.34
CA SER A 252 -10.73 -55.57 -57.16
C SER A 252 -11.93 -56.49 -57.45
N PRO A 253 -11.85 -57.34 -58.50
CA PRO A 253 -12.83 -58.39 -58.72
C PRO A 253 -12.99 -59.28 -57.48
N TRP A 254 -14.18 -59.86 -57.30
CA TRP A 254 -14.42 -60.83 -56.24
C TRP A 254 -13.51 -62.04 -56.37
N ALA A 255 -12.89 -62.43 -55.26
CA ALA A 255 -12.19 -63.71 -55.18
C ALA A 255 -13.19 -64.87 -55.33
N ALA A 256 -12.66 -66.05 -55.64
CA ALA A 256 -13.45 -67.27 -55.69
C ALA A 256 -14.19 -67.50 -54.34
N CYS A 257 -15.40 -68.06 -54.43
CA CYS A 257 -16.20 -68.38 -53.25
C CYS A 257 -15.45 -69.34 -52.33
N ASN A 258 -15.43 -69.04 -51.02
CA ASN A 258 -14.93 -69.98 -50.03
C ASN A 258 -16.04 -70.97 -49.65
N PRO A 259 -15.92 -72.27 -49.99
CA PRO A 259 -16.97 -73.25 -49.75
C PRO A 259 -17.19 -73.56 -48.26
N ARG A 260 -16.21 -73.25 -47.39
CA ARG A 260 -16.30 -73.50 -45.94
C ARG A 260 -17.12 -72.43 -45.23
N THR A 261 -17.02 -71.18 -45.69
CA THR A 261 -17.65 -70.02 -45.04
C THR A 261 -18.85 -69.48 -45.82
N GLY A 262 -19.07 -69.94 -47.06
CA GLY A 262 -20.16 -69.48 -47.92
C GLY A 262 -20.04 -68.00 -48.31
N THR A 263 -18.84 -67.43 -48.24
CA THR A 263 -18.58 -66.01 -48.50
C THR A 263 -17.47 -65.82 -49.53
N LYS A 264 -17.59 -64.76 -50.33
CA LYS A 264 -16.56 -64.25 -51.23
C LYS A 264 -16.04 -62.93 -50.70
N THR A 265 -14.76 -62.66 -50.90
CA THR A 265 -14.12 -61.41 -50.46
C THR A 265 -13.48 -60.68 -51.62
N ARG A 266 -13.33 -59.37 -51.50
CA ARG A 266 -12.55 -58.55 -52.43
C ARG A 266 -11.73 -57.52 -51.67
N LYS A 267 -10.63 -57.07 -52.29
CA LYS A 267 -9.73 -56.07 -51.70
C LYS A 267 -9.92 -54.71 -52.35
N ILE A 268 -9.80 -53.67 -51.54
CA ILE A 268 -9.80 -52.26 -51.95
C ILE A 268 -8.51 -51.64 -51.43
N THR A 269 -7.67 -51.12 -52.33
CA THR A 269 -6.40 -50.48 -51.96
C THR A 269 -6.58 -48.98 -51.77
N VAL A 270 -5.78 -48.41 -50.87
CA VAL A 270 -5.78 -46.96 -50.62
C VAL A 270 -5.01 -46.25 -51.73
N LYS A 271 -5.63 -45.26 -52.39
CA LYS A 271 -4.99 -44.39 -53.39
C LYS A 271 -4.27 -43.23 -52.72
N THR A 272 -4.90 -42.65 -51.71
CA THR A 272 -4.38 -41.51 -50.96
C THR A 272 -4.64 -41.77 -49.49
N PHE A 273 -3.55 -41.88 -48.72
CA PHE A 273 -3.64 -42.07 -47.28
C PHE A 273 -4.09 -40.78 -46.60
N PRO A 274 -4.87 -40.87 -45.50
CA PRO A 274 -5.32 -39.70 -44.79
C PRO A 274 -4.13 -38.99 -44.13
N LEU A 275 -4.05 -37.69 -44.32
CA LEU A 275 -3.03 -36.83 -43.69
C LEU A 275 -3.71 -35.71 -42.91
N TYR A 276 -3.00 -35.19 -41.91
CA TYR A 276 -3.35 -33.96 -41.19
C TYR A 276 -4.76 -33.96 -40.56
N GLY A 277 -5.20 -35.12 -40.05
CA GLY A 277 -6.51 -35.27 -39.40
C GLY A 277 -7.67 -35.53 -40.36
N GLY A 278 -7.41 -35.82 -41.64
CA GLY A 278 -8.43 -36.26 -42.58
C GLY A 278 -9.07 -37.59 -42.23
N LYS A 279 -10.22 -37.87 -42.85
CA LYS A 279 -11.06 -39.05 -42.57
C LYS A 279 -10.30 -40.34 -42.83
N ALA A 280 -10.33 -41.24 -41.85
CA ALA A 280 -9.73 -42.56 -41.93
C ALA A 280 -10.30 -43.38 -43.10
N CYS A 281 -9.47 -44.24 -43.67
CA CYS A 281 -9.92 -45.14 -44.73
C CYS A 281 -10.95 -46.13 -44.20
N PRO A 282 -12.03 -46.41 -44.96
CA PRO A 282 -12.92 -47.53 -44.67
C PRO A 282 -12.17 -48.87 -44.79
N ALA A 283 -12.81 -49.97 -44.38
CA ALA A 283 -12.21 -51.29 -44.41
C ALA A 283 -11.69 -51.64 -45.82
N THR A 284 -10.45 -52.13 -45.90
CA THR A 284 -9.78 -52.50 -47.18
C THR A 284 -10.21 -53.85 -47.73
N THR A 285 -11.13 -54.52 -47.03
CA THR A 285 -11.65 -55.85 -47.38
C THR A 285 -13.16 -55.83 -47.22
N GLU A 286 -13.85 -56.18 -48.29
CA GLU A 286 -15.30 -56.40 -48.25
C GLU A 286 -15.60 -57.88 -48.35
N SER A 287 -16.65 -58.32 -47.64
CA SER A 287 -17.14 -59.68 -47.63
C SER A 287 -18.62 -59.68 -48.03
N ALA A 288 -18.98 -60.58 -48.93
CA ALA A 288 -20.36 -60.79 -49.37
C ALA A 288 -20.67 -62.29 -49.39
N PRO A 289 -21.94 -62.69 -49.22
CA PRO A 289 -22.34 -64.08 -49.43
C PRO A 289 -22.02 -64.52 -50.87
N CYS A 290 -21.72 -65.80 -51.04
CA CYS A 290 -21.57 -66.38 -52.37
C CYS A 290 -22.91 -66.36 -53.12
N ASP A 291 -22.82 -66.36 -54.45
CA ASP A 291 -24.02 -66.36 -55.28
C ASP A 291 -24.75 -67.70 -55.13
N PRO A 292 -26.10 -67.70 -55.02
CA PRO A 292 -26.87 -68.92 -54.81
C PRO A 292 -26.65 -69.93 -55.94
N VAL A 293 -26.32 -71.17 -55.58
CA VAL A 293 -26.22 -72.28 -56.53
C VAL A 293 -27.51 -73.07 -56.47
N ASN A 294 -28.34 -72.93 -57.50
CA ASN A 294 -29.59 -73.68 -57.60
C ASN A 294 -29.35 -75.14 -57.98
N CYS A 295 -30.15 -76.03 -57.40
CA CYS A 295 -30.11 -77.45 -57.76
C CYS A 295 -30.43 -77.66 -59.24
N VAL A 296 -29.63 -78.50 -59.89
CA VAL A 296 -29.90 -78.99 -61.25
C VAL A 296 -30.08 -80.50 -61.16
N VAL A 297 -31.10 -81.00 -61.84
CA VAL A 297 -31.45 -82.42 -61.85
C VAL A 297 -31.23 -82.99 -63.26
N SER A 298 -30.95 -84.28 -63.35
CA SER A 298 -30.91 -85.02 -64.60
C SER A 298 -32.32 -85.17 -65.18
N ASP A 299 -32.35 -85.64 -66.43
CA ASP A 299 -33.57 -86.20 -66.99
C ASP A 299 -34.05 -87.39 -66.14
N TRP A 300 -35.36 -87.64 -66.21
CA TRP A 300 -35.98 -88.78 -65.56
C TRP A 300 -35.56 -90.09 -66.21
N THR A 301 -35.39 -91.13 -65.41
CA THR A 301 -35.34 -92.50 -65.92
C THR A 301 -36.64 -92.87 -66.63
N ALA A 302 -36.59 -93.89 -67.48
CA ALA A 302 -37.80 -94.54 -67.96
C ALA A 302 -38.67 -94.99 -66.77
N TRP A 303 -39.98 -95.00 -66.97
CA TRP A 303 -40.92 -95.54 -65.99
C TRP A 303 -40.62 -97.01 -65.74
N SER A 304 -40.63 -97.40 -64.47
CA SER A 304 -40.59 -98.81 -64.10
C SER A 304 -41.82 -99.53 -64.65
N VAL A 305 -41.73 -100.86 -64.78
CA VAL A 305 -42.91 -101.69 -65.01
C VAL A 305 -43.97 -101.44 -63.93
N CYS A 306 -45.25 -101.51 -64.33
CA CYS A 306 -46.37 -101.27 -63.44
C CYS A 306 -46.45 -102.38 -62.38
N ALA A 307 -46.23 -102.04 -61.12
CA ALA A 307 -46.29 -102.95 -59.98
C ALA A 307 -47.32 -102.44 -58.96
N PHE A 308 -48.29 -103.28 -58.60
CA PHE A 308 -49.36 -102.93 -57.65
C PHE A 308 -50.10 -101.61 -57.97
N GLY A 309 -50.38 -101.39 -59.26
CA GLY A 309 -51.11 -100.20 -59.74
C GLY A 309 -50.30 -98.91 -59.76
N LYS A 310 -48.99 -98.95 -59.49
CA LYS A 310 -48.10 -97.79 -59.50
C LYS A 310 -46.84 -98.08 -60.33
N GLN A 311 -46.31 -97.03 -60.94
CA GLN A 311 -44.99 -97.03 -61.58
C GLN A 311 -44.15 -95.87 -61.04
N TYR A 312 -42.84 -96.05 -61.04
CA TYR A 312 -41.87 -95.13 -60.47
C TYR A 312 -40.88 -94.68 -61.53
N ARG A 313 -40.44 -93.43 -61.45
CA ARG A 313 -39.23 -92.97 -62.12
C ARG A 313 -38.40 -92.13 -61.17
N THR A 314 -37.09 -92.16 -61.35
CA THR A 314 -36.13 -91.40 -60.54
C THR A 314 -35.30 -90.48 -61.41
N ARG A 315 -34.76 -89.43 -60.81
CA ARG A 315 -33.74 -88.57 -61.41
C ARG A 315 -32.73 -88.19 -60.34
N CYS A 316 -31.49 -87.93 -60.75
CA CYS A 316 -30.43 -87.56 -59.82
C CYS A 316 -30.25 -86.04 -59.83
N ALA A 317 -29.86 -85.46 -58.69
CA ALA A 317 -29.37 -84.09 -58.67
C ALA A 317 -27.95 -84.05 -59.25
N THR A 318 -27.80 -83.52 -60.46
CA THR A 318 -26.51 -83.35 -61.14
C THR A 318 -25.72 -82.17 -60.60
N ARG A 319 -26.38 -81.22 -59.92
CA ARG A 319 -25.74 -80.20 -59.10
C ARG A 319 -26.55 -79.99 -57.82
N GLN A 320 -25.90 -80.15 -56.66
CA GLN A 320 -26.53 -79.91 -55.37
C GLN A 320 -26.75 -78.41 -55.11
N PRO A 321 -27.82 -78.02 -54.40
CA PRO A 321 -28.04 -76.63 -54.03
C PRO A 321 -27.02 -76.18 -52.98
N ALA A 322 -26.47 -74.98 -53.14
CA ALA A 322 -25.52 -74.39 -52.19
C ALA A 322 -25.77 -72.88 -52.03
N TYR A 323 -25.26 -72.31 -50.92
CA TYR A 323 -25.27 -70.86 -50.63
C TYR A 323 -26.67 -70.21 -50.72
N GLY A 324 -27.71 -70.89 -50.22
CA GLY A 324 -29.09 -70.39 -50.25
C GLY A 324 -29.81 -70.58 -51.60
N GLY A 325 -29.23 -71.32 -52.53
CA GLY A 325 -29.87 -71.68 -53.79
C GLY A 325 -31.09 -72.60 -53.60
N THR A 326 -31.97 -72.60 -54.61
CA THR A 326 -33.24 -73.34 -54.56
C THR A 326 -33.01 -74.84 -54.42
N ALA A 327 -33.70 -75.44 -53.44
CA ALA A 327 -33.64 -76.88 -53.17
C ALA A 327 -34.05 -77.71 -54.39
N CYS A 328 -33.57 -78.95 -54.45
CA CYS A 328 -33.94 -79.84 -55.55
C CYS A 328 -35.45 -80.10 -55.56
N PRO A 329 -36.11 -80.01 -56.73
CA PRO A 329 -37.48 -80.51 -56.85
C PRO A 329 -37.51 -82.02 -56.59
N LYS A 330 -38.70 -82.60 -56.39
CA LYS A 330 -38.85 -84.04 -56.10
C LYS A 330 -38.03 -84.89 -57.09
N LEU A 331 -37.21 -85.78 -56.54
CA LEU A 331 -36.29 -86.64 -57.29
C LEU A 331 -36.88 -88.02 -57.62
N GLN A 332 -38.07 -88.30 -57.10
CA GLN A 332 -38.84 -89.49 -57.38
C GLN A 332 -40.28 -89.08 -57.67
N GLU A 333 -40.84 -89.68 -58.70
CA GLU A 333 -42.23 -89.47 -59.09
C GLU A 333 -42.94 -90.80 -59.17
N VAL A 334 -44.20 -90.78 -58.73
CA VAL A 334 -45.07 -91.97 -58.69
C VAL A 334 -46.34 -91.63 -59.42
N GLN A 335 -46.72 -92.49 -60.36
CA GLN A 335 -47.97 -92.35 -61.11
C GLN A 335 -48.73 -93.67 -61.10
N GLY A 336 -50.07 -93.58 -61.14
CA GLY A 336 -50.93 -94.75 -61.31
C GLY A 336 -50.84 -95.33 -62.73
N CYS A 337 -50.96 -96.65 -62.85
CA CYS A 337 -50.97 -97.34 -64.14
C CYS A 337 -51.95 -98.55 -64.10
N CYS A 338 -52.59 -98.84 -65.24
CA CYS A 338 -53.59 -99.91 -65.37
C CYS A 338 -52.93 -101.21 -65.87
N VAL A 339 -53.24 -102.32 -65.19
CA VAL A 339 -52.84 -103.66 -65.64
C VAL A 339 -53.95 -104.20 -66.55
N LEU A 340 -53.79 -104.10 -67.87
CA LEU A 340 -54.80 -104.57 -68.82
C LEU A 340 -54.77 -106.11 -68.95
N ALA A 341 -55.87 -106.76 -68.60
CA ALA A 341 -56.17 -108.18 -68.88
C ALA A 341 -56.85 -108.30 -70.26
N GLY A 342 -56.42 -109.27 -71.08
CA GLY A 342 -56.74 -109.35 -72.52
C GLY A 342 -58.10 -109.99 -72.91
N THR A 343 -58.50 -109.76 -74.17
CA THR A 343 -59.67 -110.36 -74.85
C THR A 343 -59.36 -110.78 -76.31
N VAL A 344 -60.18 -111.71 -76.83
CA VAL A 344 -59.97 -112.74 -77.87
C VAL A 344 -60.29 -112.31 -79.33
N GLN A 345 -59.67 -113.00 -80.31
CA GLN A 345 -59.76 -112.87 -81.78
C GLN A 345 -61.04 -113.47 -82.43
N LEU A 346 -61.51 -112.88 -83.55
CA LEU A 346 -62.30 -113.56 -84.60
C LEU A 346 -61.95 -113.05 -86.02
N TRP A 347 -61.47 -114.00 -86.85
CA TRP A 347 -61.64 -114.29 -88.30
C TRP A 347 -61.40 -113.25 -89.42
N SER A 348 -60.61 -113.70 -90.40
CA SER A 348 -60.22 -113.09 -91.69
C SER A 348 -61.25 -113.30 -92.82
N PRO A 349 -61.24 -112.49 -93.90
CA PRO A 349 -61.83 -112.85 -95.19
C PRO A 349 -60.78 -113.12 -96.29
N PHE A 350 -61.19 -113.93 -97.28
CA PHE A 350 -60.43 -114.38 -98.46
C PHE A 350 -60.57 -113.43 -99.68
N PHE A 351 -59.56 -113.49 -100.56
CA PHE A 351 -59.55 -113.60 -102.05
C PHE A 351 -58.43 -112.73 -102.68
N LYS A 352 -57.33 -113.33 -103.20
CA LYS A 352 -57.02 -113.69 -104.62
C LYS A 352 -56.63 -112.47 -105.49
N ILE A 353 -55.69 -112.42 -106.43
CA ILE A 353 -54.89 -113.35 -107.29
C ILE A 353 -53.68 -112.48 -107.78
N ASN A 354 -52.44 -112.97 -107.81
CA ASN A 354 -51.73 -113.61 -108.94
C ASN A 354 -50.55 -114.43 -108.40
#